data_AF-A0A812Q7I1-F1
#
_entry.id   AF-A0A812Q7I1-F1
#
_cell.length_a   1.000
_cell.length_b   1.000
_cell.length_c   1.000
_cell.angle_alpha   90.00
_cell.angle_beta   90.00
_cell.angle_gamma   90.00
#
_symmetry.space_group_name_H-M   'P 1'
#
loop_
_entity.id
_entity.type
_entity.pdbx_description
1 polymer ?
#
loop_
_entity_poly.entity_id
_entity_poly.type
_entity_poly.pdbx_seq_one_letter_code
_entity_poly.pdbx_strand_id
1 'polypeptide(L)'
;AVDKSGVGWVDKMAELPGKIGRVVGSKVARRHPAVVVEFDGEDQYFGFPHQVVAPSNALVHVSSNLTTVREESAGLAEWRPHMASYGGMHGILQSRGNGIMKVKFGDGKLGVFSPTVVNYVLSPGDRVRLAPEGRTQLWEVLRQPGASSLQELAPVMDSIGEVKGSKVCGLKSTPLVWVDFGGRVFRVPSTVLLQVSEPFPSTAVE
;
A
#
# COMPACT_ATOMS: atom_id res chain seq x y z
N ALA A 1 -1.30 -14.28 -25.90
CA ALA A 1 -2.24 -15.38 -25.60
C ALA A 1 -2.25 -15.56 -24.09
N VAL A 2 -3.39 -15.32 -23.44
CA VAL A 2 -3.57 -15.63 -22.01
C VAL A 2 -3.80 -17.14 -21.95
N ASP A 3 -2.91 -17.88 -21.29
CA ASP A 3 -3.10 -19.30 -20.97
C ASP A 3 -4.49 -19.49 -20.31
N LYS A 4 -5.14 -20.62 -20.59
CA LYS A 4 -6.42 -21.06 -19.99
C LYS A 4 -6.39 -21.05 -18.44
N SER A 5 -5.23 -20.93 -17.80
CA SER A 5 -5.05 -20.69 -16.36
C SER A 5 -5.28 -19.24 -15.89
N GLY A 6 -5.27 -18.25 -16.79
CA GLY A 6 -5.42 -16.83 -16.45
C GLY A 6 -4.20 -16.17 -15.80
N VAL A 7 -3.13 -16.93 -15.53
CA VAL A 7 -1.89 -16.48 -14.89
C VAL A 7 -0.74 -17.24 -15.54
N GLY A 8 0.04 -16.58 -16.40
CA GLY A 8 1.17 -17.21 -17.08
C GLY A 8 2.12 -16.18 -17.65
N TRP A 9 3.41 -16.44 -17.53
CA TRP A 9 4.44 -15.60 -18.15
C TRP A 9 4.37 -15.77 -19.66
N VAL A 10 4.19 -14.66 -20.39
CA VAL A 10 4.32 -14.62 -21.86
C VAL A 10 5.52 -13.74 -22.20
N ASP A 11 6.19 -13.98 -23.33
CA ASP A 11 7.45 -13.29 -23.66
C ASP A 11 7.34 -11.76 -23.59
N LYS A 12 6.19 -11.19 -23.97
CA LYS A 12 5.92 -9.75 -23.85
C LYS A 12 5.96 -9.22 -22.41
N MET A 13 5.74 -10.06 -21.41
CA MET A 13 5.84 -9.67 -19.99
C MET A 13 7.29 -9.35 -19.57
N ALA A 14 8.30 -9.77 -20.34
CA ALA A 14 9.69 -9.43 -20.06
C ALA A 14 9.99 -7.93 -20.18
N GLU A 15 9.14 -7.17 -20.89
CA GLU A 15 9.27 -5.72 -21.08
C GLU A 15 8.51 -4.90 -20.01
N LEU A 16 7.78 -5.57 -19.12
CA LEU A 16 6.95 -4.92 -18.09
C LEU A 16 7.69 -4.50 -16.81
N PRO A 17 8.84 -5.10 -16.40
CA PRO A 17 9.60 -4.61 -15.25
C PRO A 17 9.93 -3.11 -15.36
N GLY A 18 9.49 -2.32 -14.37
CA GLY A 18 9.71 -0.87 -14.34
C GLY A 18 8.63 -0.04 -15.04
N LYS A 19 7.69 -0.65 -15.78
CA LYS A 19 6.50 0.04 -16.31
C LYS A 19 5.44 0.15 -15.21
N ILE A 20 4.72 1.29 -15.20
CA ILE A 20 3.55 1.49 -14.33
C ILE A 20 2.32 1.12 -15.15
N GLY A 21 1.48 0.25 -14.60
CA GLY A 21 0.21 -0.13 -15.21
C GLY A 21 -0.96 0.18 -14.27
N ARG A 22 -2.14 0.37 -14.85
CA ARG A 22 -3.41 0.57 -14.15
C ARG A 22 -4.06 -0.76 -13.87
N VAL A 23 -4.44 -1.01 -12.62
CA VAL A 23 -5.31 -2.14 -12.29
C VAL A 23 -6.71 -1.86 -12.82
N VAL A 24 -7.19 -2.70 -13.74
CA VAL A 24 -8.50 -2.56 -14.39
C VAL A 24 -9.52 -3.60 -13.93
N GLY A 25 -9.07 -4.63 -13.21
CA GLY A 25 -9.96 -5.61 -12.62
C GLY A 25 -9.22 -6.70 -11.85
N SER A 26 -9.99 -7.61 -11.27
CA SER A 26 -9.50 -8.84 -10.68
C SER A 26 -10.18 -10.02 -11.36
N LYS A 27 -9.42 -11.10 -11.62
CA LYS A 27 -9.95 -12.34 -12.15
C LYS A 27 -9.71 -13.43 -11.12
N VAL A 28 -10.79 -13.99 -10.58
CA VAL A 28 -10.73 -15.16 -9.71
C VAL A 28 -10.67 -16.39 -10.61
N ALA A 29 -9.47 -16.79 -11.03
CA ALA A 29 -9.31 -18.15 -11.54
C ALA A 29 -9.43 -19.11 -10.34
N ARG A 30 -10.10 -20.25 -10.50
CA ARG A 30 -10.41 -21.23 -9.43
C ARG A 30 -9.21 -21.68 -8.57
N ARG A 31 -7.97 -21.36 -8.96
CA ARG A 31 -6.74 -21.71 -8.23
C ARG A 31 -5.85 -20.53 -7.84
N HIS A 32 -5.92 -19.37 -8.51
CA HIS A 32 -5.08 -18.21 -8.20
C HIS A 32 -5.82 -16.90 -8.50
N PRO A 33 -6.09 -16.05 -7.49
CA PRO A 33 -6.61 -14.71 -7.73
C PRO A 33 -5.55 -13.88 -8.46
N ALA A 34 -5.94 -13.31 -9.60
CA ALA A 34 -5.08 -12.51 -10.45
C ALA A 34 -5.59 -11.07 -10.53
N VAL A 35 -4.67 -10.11 -10.52
CA VAL A 35 -4.92 -8.71 -10.81
C VAL A 35 -4.69 -8.49 -12.29
N VAL A 36 -5.68 -7.91 -12.97
CA VAL A 36 -5.57 -7.56 -14.39
C VAL A 36 -5.05 -6.13 -14.48
N VAL A 37 -3.89 -5.98 -15.10
CA VAL A 37 -3.20 -4.70 -15.26
C VAL A 37 -3.16 -4.34 -16.74
N GLU A 38 -3.57 -3.11 -17.04
CA GLU A 38 -3.44 -2.42 -18.32
C GLU A 38 -2.18 -1.54 -18.26
N PHE A 39 -1.36 -1.53 -19.30
CA PHE A 39 -0.18 -0.67 -19.37
C PHE A 39 -0.39 0.39 -20.46
N ASP A 40 0.00 1.64 -20.17
CA ASP A 40 -0.25 2.78 -21.06
C ASP A 40 0.31 2.54 -22.47
N GLY A 41 -0.57 2.63 -23.46
CA GLY A 41 -0.24 2.57 -24.89
C GLY A 41 -0.44 1.20 -25.57
N GLU A 42 -0.89 0.18 -24.84
CA GLU A 42 -1.20 -1.12 -25.44
C GLU A 42 -2.61 -1.57 -25.04
N ASP A 43 -3.44 -1.99 -26.00
CA ASP A 43 -4.72 -2.72 -25.79
C ASP A 43 -4.45 -4.15 -25.24
N GLN A 44 -3.50 -4.27 -24.32
CA GLN A 44 -3.01 -5.52 -23.77
C GLN A 44 -3.16 -5.53 -22.25
N TYR A 45 -3.86 -6.56 -21.79
CA TYR A 45 -4.13 -6.81 -20.39
C TYR A 45 -3.30 -8.00 -19.92
N PHE A 46 -2.63 -7.84 -18.80
CA PHE A 46 -1.80 -8.89 -18.21
C PHE A 46 -2.33 -9.25 -16.82
N GLY A 47 -2.50 -10.55 -16.58
CA GLY A 47 -2.88 -11.09 -15.28
C GLY A 47 -1.65 -11.36 -14.42
N PHE A 48 -1.59 -10.77 -13.24
CA PHE A 48 -0.51 -10.97 -12.26
C PHE A 48 -1.03 -11.56 -10.96
N PRO A 49 -0.27 -12.43 -10.28
CA PRO A 49 -0.52 -12.70 -8.87
C PRO A 49 -0.49 -11.40 -8.08
N HIS A 50 -1.39 -11.23 -7.11
CA HIS A 50 -1.49 -10.01 -6.30
C HIS A 50 -0.17 -9.64 -5.59
N GLN A 51 0.70 -10.63 -5.34
CA GLN A 51 2.01 -10.44 -4.70
C GLN A 51 3.06 -9.78 -5.61
N VAL A 52 2.86 -9.86 -6.93
CA VAL A 52 3.79 -9.34 -7.95
C VAL A 52 3.49 -7.88 -8.26
N VAL A 53 2.23 -7.45 -8.11
CA VAL A 53 1.82 -6.05 -8.29
C VAL A 53 2.01 -5.30 -6.97
N ALA A 54 3.00 -4.41 -6.91
CA ALA A 54 3.11 -3.49 -5.79
C ALA A 54 2.19 -2.28 -6.02
N PRO A 55 1.22 -2.01 -5.14
CA PRO A 55 0.38 -0.84 -5.27
C PRO A 55 1.24 0.42 -5.10
N SER A 56 1.21 1.29 -6.12
CA SER A 56 1.72 2.65 -5.99
C SER A 56 0.94 3.38 -4.91
N ASN A 57 1.62 4.23 -4.13
CA ASN A 57 1.05 4.98 -3.01
C ASN A 57 0.65 4.15 -1.78
N ALA A 58 1.16 2.92 -1.66
CA ALA A 58 1.05 2.18 -0.41
C ALA A 58 1.79 2.89 0.73
N LEU A 59 1.19 2.88 1.91
CA LEU A 59 1.87 3.24 3.16
C LEU A 59 2.80 2.10 3.55
N VAL A 60 4.07 2.42 3.74
CA VAL A 60 5.11 1.47 4.12
C VAL A 60 5.85 1.93 5.37
N HIS A 61 6.48 0.99 6.05
CA HIS A 61 7.34 1.21 7.21
C HIS A 61 8.73 0.63 6.94
N VAL A 62 9.76 1.46 7.08
CA VAL A 62 11.16 1.00 6.99
C VAL A 62 11.57 0.41 8.34
N SER A 63 12.23 -0.75 8.31
CA SER A 63 12.73 -1.43 9.52
C SER A 63 13.44 -0.47 10.48
N SER A 64 13.15 -0.60 11.78
CA SER A 64 13.82 0.15 12.83
C SER A 64 15.22 -0.40 13.16
N ASN A 65 15.56 -1.59 12.66
CA ASN A 65 16.91 -2.14 12.78
C ASN A 65 17.84 -1.47 11.77
N LEU A 66 18.53 -0.42 12.22
CA LEU A 66 19.43 0.38 11.38
C LEU A 66 20.61 -0.42 10.82
N THR A 67 21.04 -1.48 11.51
CA THR A 67 22.10 -2.37 11.02
C THR A 67 21.61 -3.11 9.78
N THR A 68 20.45 -3.76 9.88
CA THR A 68 19.82 -4.45 8.74
C THR A 68 19.51 -3.49 7.58
N VAL A 69 19.00 -2.28 7.87
CA VAL A 69 18.75 -1.27 6.82
C VAL A 69 20.02 -0.93 6.04
N ARG A 70 21.14 -0.76 6.75
CA ARG A 70 22.43 -0.45 6.12
C ARG A 70 22.94 -1.63 5.31
N GLU A 71 23.00 -2.82 5.90
CA GLU A 71 23.56 -4.02 5.28
C GLU A 71 22.78 -4.42 4.02
N GLU A 72 21.45 -4.53 4.13
CA GLU A 72 20.58 -4.97 3.04
C GLU A 72 20.51 -3.95 1.90
N SER A 73 20.78 -2.67 2.16
CA SER A 73 20.70 -1.61 1.16
C SER A 73 22.07 -1.14 0.65
N ALA A 74 23.19 -1.60 1.23
CA ALA A 74 24.54 -1.09 0.96
C ALA A 74 25.02 -1.25 -0.50
N GLY A 75 24.39 -2.11 -1.29
CA GLY A 75 24.74 -2.36 -2.69
C GLY A 75 23.83 -1.70 -3.73
N LEU A 76 22.80 -0.96 -3.32
CA LEU A 76 21.83 -0.40 -4.26
C LEU A 76 22.38 0.87 -4.92
N ALA A 77 22.24 0.98 -6.25
CA ALA A 77 22.87 2.04 -7.05
C ALA A 77 22.56 3.48 -6.57
N GLU A 78 21.36 3.70 -6.04
CA GLU A 78 20.88 5.00 -5.56
C GLU A 78 20.95 5.15 -4.03
N TRP A 79 21.35 4.12 -3.29
CA TRP A 79 21.42 4.19 -1.83
C TRP A 79 22.54 5.11 -1.38
N ARG A 80 22.31 5.83 -0.27
CA ARG A 80 23.28 6.72 0.37
C ARG A 80 23.25 6.50 1.88
N PRO A 81 24.39 6.56 2.59
CA PRO A 81 24.46 6.27 4.03
C PRO A 81 23.48 7.07 4.90
N HIS A 82 23.20 8.33 4.54
CA HIS A 82 22.26 9.16 5.28
C HIS A 82 20.82 8.62 5.22
N MET A 83 20.44 7.84 4.19
CA MET A 83 19.10 7.25 4.08
C MET A 83 18.81 6.24 5.21
N ALA A 84 19.84 5.73 5.88
CA ALA A 84 19.67 4.92 7.08
C ALA A 84 18.94 5.68 8.20
N SER A 85 18.96 7.01 8.22
CA SER A 85 18.20 7.80 9.22
C SER A 85 16.69 7.65 9.09
N TYR A 86 16.18 7.11 7.97
CA TYR A 86 14.78 6.82 7.77
C TYR A 86 14.33 5.48 8.38
N GLY A 87 15.24 4.72 9.00
CA GLY A 87 14.85 3.50 9.72
C GLY A 87 13.84 3.79 10.83
N GLY A 88 12.78 2.97 10.89
CA GLY A 88 11.64 3.16 11.79
C GLY A 88 10.64 4.24 11.34
N MET A 89 10.83 4.85 10.16
CA MET A 89 9.92 5.86 9.64
C MET A 89 8.89 5.27 8.68
N HIS A 90 7.72 5.91 8.66
CA HIS A 90 6.69 5.65 7.66
C HIS A 90 6.93 6.49 6.41
N GLY A 91 6.62 5.91 5.25
CA GLY A 91 6.73 6.58 3.96
C GLY A 91 5.69 6.07 2.98
N ILE A 92 5.61 6.73 1.83
CA ILE A 92 4.71 6.35 0.73
C ILE A 92 5.54 5.70 -0.37
N LEU A 93 5.20 4.46 -0.72
CA LEU A 93 5.83 3.74 -1.82
C LEU A 93 5.55 4.46 -3.14
N GLN A 94 6.60 4.93 -3.80
CA GLN A 94 6.50 5.58 -5.11
C GLN A 94 6.68 4.55 -6.24
N SER A 95 7.65 3.65 -6.08
CA SER A 95 7.92 2.62 -7.07
C SER A 95 8.60 1.40 -6.44
N ARG A 96 8.36 0.23 -7.02
CA ARG A 96 9.08 -1.01 -6.75
C ARG A 96 9.52 -1.61 -8.07
N GLY A 97 10.78 -1.98 -8.17
CA GLY A 97 11.35 -2.59 -9.37
C GLY A 97 12.84 -2.80 -9.23
N ASN A 98 13.44 -3.68 -10.04
CA ASN A 98 14.90 -3.91 -10.06
C ASN A 98 15.51 -4.18 -8.67
N GLY A 99 14.81 -4.92 -7.82
CA GLY A 99 15.27 -5.24 -6.47
C GLY A 99 15.31 -4.06 -5.50
N ILE A 100 14.67 -2.93 -5.83
CA ILE A 100 14.62 -1.73 -4.97
C ILE A 100 13.18 -1.26 -4.72
N MET A 101 13.00 -0.56 -3.60
CA MET A 101 11.80 0.20 -3.26
C MET A 101 12.16 1.67 -3.07
N LYS A 102 11.50 2.56 -3.82
CA LYS A 102 11.63 4.02 -3.67
C LYS A 102 10.48 4.53 -2.80
N VAL A 103 10.81 5.16 -1.69
CA VAL A 103 9.87 5.58 -0.65
C VAL A 103 9.97 7.08 -0.44
N LYS A 104 8.83 7.78 -0.48
CA LYS A 104 8.73 9.23 -0.19
C LYS A 104 8.35 9.45 1.27
N PHE A 105 9.13 10.25 1.99
CA PHE A 105 8.91 10.53 3.40
C PHE A 105 8.20 11.88 3.61
N GLY A 106 7.82 12.14 4.86
CA GLY A 106 7.09 13.35 5.24
C GLY A 106 7.89 14.66 5.11
N ASP A 107 9.21 14.59 4.96
CA ASP A 107 10.06 15.73 4.59
C ASP A 107 10.07 16.00 3.07
N GLY A 108 9.34 15.21 2.30
CA GLY A 108 9.27 15.28 0.84
C GLY A 108 10.42 14.60 0.11
N LYS A 109 11.43 14.09 0.83
CA LYS A 109 12.60 13.41 0.23
C LYS A 109 12.27 11.96 -0.13
N LEU A 110 13.05 11.43 -1.06
CA LEU A 110 13.00 10.05 -1.50
C LEU A 110 14.16 9.26 -0.90
N GLY A 111 13.87 8.09 -0.36
CA GLY A 111 14.86 7.09 0.02
C GLY A 111 14.74 5.83 -0.84
N VAL A 112 15.85 5.13 -1.00
CA VAL A 112 15.93 3.87 -1.75
C VAL A 112 16.35 2.76 -0.81
N PHE A 113 15.57 1.68 -0.77
CA PHE A 113 15.76 0.58 0.18
C PHE A 113 15.61 -0.77 -0.50
N SER A 114 16.21 -1.79 0.11
CA SER A 114 15.90 -3.18 -0.23
C SER A 114 14.44 -3.50 0.14
N PRO A 115 13.73 -4.32 -0.66
CA PRO A 115 12.42 -4.83 -0.29
C PRO A 115 12.41 -5.59 1.04
N THR A 116 13.53 -6.17 1.48
CA THR A 116 13.64 -6.92 2.73
C THR A 116 13.49 -6.06 3.98
N VAL A 117 13.74 -4.74 3.86
CA VAL A 117 13.70 -3.81 4.99
C VAL A 117 12.47 -2.90 4.96
N VAL A 118 11.56 -3.10 4.00
CA VAL A 118 10.35 -2.30 3.84
C VAL A 118 9.12 -3.19 4.01
N ASN A 119 8.29 -2.85 5.00
CA ASN A 119 7.05 -3.56 5.28
C ASN A 119 5.86 -2.75 4.77
N TYR A 120 4.89 -3.40 4.13
CA TYR A 120 3.61 -2.78 3.80
C TYR A 120 2.80 -2.62 5.07
N VAL A 121 2.23 -1.43 5.25
CA VAL A 121 1.33 -1.11 6.38
C VAL A 121 -0.10 -1.12 5.87
N LEU A 122 -0.39 -0.31 4.84
CA LEU A 122 -1.71 -0.22 4.20
C LEU A 122 -1.54 0.11 2.71
N SER A 123 -2.37 -0.48 1.87
CA SER A 123 -2.39 -0.30 0.42
C SER A 123 -3.75 0.20 -0.06
N PRO A 124 -3.81 1.01 -1.14
CA PRO A 124 -5.07 1.25 -1.84
C PRO A 124 -5.79 -0.07 -2.17
N GLY A 125 -7.08 -0.13 -1.87
CA GLY A 125 -7.93 -1.33 -1.96
C GLY A 125 -8.04 -2.13 -0.67
N ASP A 126 -7.17 -1.89 0.34
CA ASP A 126 -7.27 -2.59 1.62
C ASP A 126 -8.60 -2.24 2.32
N ARG A 127 -9.28 -3.26 2.82
CA ARG A 127 -10.47 -3.08 3.65
C ARG A 127 -10.06 -2.85 5.10
N VAL A 128 -10.58 -1.78 5.68
CA VAL A 128 -10.22 -1.34 7.03
C VAL A 128 -11.47 -0.99 7.82
N ARG A 129 -11.38 -1.07 9.14
CA ARG A 129 -12.38 -0.53 10.06
C ARG A 129 -11.70 0.37 11.09
N LEU A 130 -12.46 1.27 11.68
CA LEU A 130 -11.97 2.07 12.80
C LEU A 130 -11.82 1.16 14.04
N ALA A 131 -10.75 1.33 14.80
CA ALA A 131 -10.51 0.54 15.99
C ALA A 131 -11.62 0.80 17.05
N PRO A 132 -12.37 -0.24 17.49
CA PRO A 132 -13.53 -0.06 18.37
C PRO A 132 -13.14 0.40 19.80
N GLU A 133 -11.96 0.00 20.27
CA GLU A 133 -11.45 0.29 21.62
C GLU A 133 -10.87 1.71 21.76
N GLY A 134 -10.95 2.50 20.70
CA GLY A 134 -10.24 3.76 20.60
C GLY A 134 -11.06 5.01 20.84
N ARG A 135 -12.34 5.03 21.26
CA ARG A 135 -13.10 6.32 21.33
C ARG A 135 -12.37 7.40 22.16
N THR A 136 -11.68 7.00 23.22
CA THR A 136 -10.85 7.88 24.07
C THR A 136 -9.42 8.12 23.55
N GLN A 137 -8.94 7.40 22.54
CA GLN A 137 -7.66 7.69 21.86
C GLN A 137 -7.88 8.39 20.51
N LEU A 138 -9.02 8.13 19.86
CA LEU A 138 -9.49 8.75 18.64
C LEU A 138 -9.54 10.27 18.79
N TRP A 139 -10.01 10.81 19.92
CA TRP A 139 -10.03 12.27 20.06
C TRP A 139 -8.63 12.90 20.15
N GLU A 140 -7.62 12.23 20.72
CA GLU A 140 -6.24 12.73 20.73
C GLU A 140 -5.60 12.63 19.36
N VAL A 141 -5.79 11.49 18.69
CA VAL A 141 -5.13 11.20 17.42
C VAL A 141 -5.81 11.96 16.27
N LEU A 142 -7.12 12.23 16.33
CA LEU A 142 -7.84 13.05 15.35
C LEU A 142 -7.63 14.57 15.53
N ARG A 143 -6.95 15.02 16.59
CA ARG A 143 -6.46 16.41 16.68
C ARG A 143 -5.26 16.68 15.79
N GLN A 144 -4.73 15.65 15.11
CA GLN A 144 -3.70 15.84 14.11
C GLN A 144 -4.20 16.77 12.99
N PRO A 145 -3.40 17.77 12.59
CA PRO A 145 -3.75 18.66 11.49
C PRO A 145 -4.11 17.91 10.21
N GLY A 146 -5.30 18.17 9.68
CA GLY A 146 -5.79 17.60 8.43
C GLY A 146 -6.50 16.24 8.56
N ALA A 147 -6.60 15.66 9.76
CA ALA A 147 -7.49 14.52 10.01
C ALA A 147 -8.96 14.95 9.97
N SER A 148 -9.84 14.03 9.59
CA SER A 148 -11.29 14.19 9.72
C SER A 148 -11.69 14.24 11.20
N SER A 149 -12.70 15.04 11.53
CA SER A 149 -13.11 15.18 12.92
C SER A 149 -13.88 13.96 13.42
N LEU A 150 -13.94 13.77 14.74
CA LEU A 150 -14.74 12.70 15.33
C LEU A 150 -16.23 12.81 14.97
N GLN A 151 -16.77 14.04 14.86
CA GLN A 151 -18.16 14.27 14.45
C GLN A 151 -18.42 13.80 13.02
N GLU A 152 -17.45 13.95 12.12
CA GLU A 152 -17.54 13.45 10.75
C GLU A 152 -17.46 11.92 10.69
N LEU A 153 -16.66 11.31 11.57
CA LEU A 153 -16.44 9.86 11.60
C LEU A 153 -17.50 9.10 12.41
N ALA A 154 -18.23 9.76 13.31
CA ALA A 154 -19.26 9.16 14.16
C ALA A 154 -20.26 8.28 13.38
N PRO A 155 -20.78 8.68 12.20
CA PRO A 155 -21.73 7.87 11.44
C PRO A 155 -21.13 6.59 10.84
N VAL A 156 -19.80 6.52 10.70
CA VAL A 156 -19.10 5.42 10.00
C VAL A 156 -18.20 4.61 10.94
N MET A 157 -18.29 4.82 12.26
CA MET A 157 -17.41 4.15 13.25
C MET A 157 -17.43 2.62 13.17
N ASP A 158 -18.59 2.03 12.89
CA ASP A 158 -18.77 0.58 12.83
C ASP A 158 -18.75 0.04 11.38
N SER A 159 -18.49 0.92 10.40
CA SER A 159 -18.47 0.56 8.99
C SER A 159 -17.10 0.03 8.57
N ILE A 160 -17.10 -0.84 7.55
CA ILE A 160 -15.89 -1.21 6.83
C ILE A 160 -15.70 -0.22 5.68
N GLY A 161 -14.52 0.38 5.62
CA GLY A 161 -14.11 1.27 4.53
C GLY A 161 -13.02 0.64 3.66
N GLU A 162 -12.74 1.32 2.55
CA GLU A 162 -11.70 0.93 1.61
C GLU A 162 -10.63 2.04 1.54
N VAL A 163 -9.36 1.67 1.67
CA VAL A 163 -8.24 2.61 1.53
C VAL A 163 -8.16 3.09 0.09
N LYS A 164 -8.18 4.40 -0.13
CA LYS A 164 -7.98 5.04 -1.45
C LYS A 164 -6.58 5.59 -1.64
N GLY A 165 -5.84 5.85 -0.56
CA GLY A 165 -4.48 6.38 -0.61
C GLY A 165 -3.96 6.79 0.76
N SER A 166 -2.72 7.29 0.80
CA SER A 166 -2.02 7.67 2.03
C SER A 166 -1.10 8.86 1.83
N LYS A 167 -0.79 9.58 2.92
CA LYS A 167 0.13 10.71 2.97
C LYS A 167 0.79 10.79 4.32
N VAL A 168 2.07 11.14 4.31
CA VAL A 168 2.86 11.38 5.51
C VAL A 168 3.13 12.90 5.59
N CYS A 169 2.90 13.52 6.75
CA CYS A 169 3.00 14.96 6.96
C CYS A 169 4.12 15.28 7.98
N GLY A 170 5.38 15.18 7.56
CA GLY A 170 6.56 15.27 8.44
C GLY A 170 7.10 13.91 8.86
N LEU A 171 8.37 13.88 9.29
CA LEU A 171 9.12 12.61 9.49
C LEU A 171 8.64 11.75 10.67
N LYS A 172 8.03 12.39 11.68
CA LYS A 172 7.56 11.72 12.90
C LYS A 172 6.05 11.82 13.08
N SER A 173 5.33 12.31 12.07
CA SER A 173 3.86 12.36 12.13
C SER A 173 3.27 10.98 11.92
N THR A 174 2.18 10.68 12.59
CA THR A 174 1.32 9.58 12.20
C THR A 174 0.84 9.80 10.76
N PRO A 175 1.00 8.83 9.85
CA PRO A 175 0.48 8.94 8.49
C PRO A 175 -1.04 9.13 8.48
N LEU A 176 -1.53 9.99 7.59
CA LEU A 176 -2.96 10.08 7.29
C LEU A 176 -3.28 9.17 6.10
N VAL A 177 -4.41 8.48 6.18
CA VAL A 177 -4.91 7.54 5.19
C VAL A 177 -6.27 8.03 4.72
N TRP A 178 -6.48 8.02 3.41
CA TRP A 178 -7.76 8.32 2.77
C TRP A 178 -8.55 7.04 2.74
N VAL A 179 -9.68 7.02 3.44
CA VAL A 179 -10.56 5.85 3.53
C VAL A 179 -11.95 6.23 3.05
N ASP A 180 -12.47 5.49 2.09
CA ASP A 180 -13.83 5.60 1.61
C ASP A 180 -14.74 4.72 2.47
N PHE A 181 -15.67 5.35 3.19
CA PHE A 181 -16.75 4.67 3.90
C PHE A 181 -18.07 4.97 3.18
N GLY A 182 -18.52 4.03 2.36
CA GLY A 182 -19.84 4.11 1.71
C GLY A 182 -20.02 5.27 0.73
N GLY A 183 -18.98 5.66 0.00
CA GLY A 183 -19.00 6.72 -1.01
C GLY A 183 -18.50 8.08 -0.51
N ARG A 184 -18.04 8.18 0.74
CA ARG A 184 -17.45 9.40 1.31
C ARG A 184 -16.04 9.10 1.80
N VAL A 185 -15.10 9.94 1.38
CA VAL A 185 -13.68 9.80 1.75
C VAL A 185 -13.34 10.62 2.99
N PHE A 186 -12.69 9.97 3.95
CA PHE A 186 -12.24 10.55 5.20
C PHE A 186 -10.72 10.46 5.33
N ARG A 187 -10.12 11.38 6.08
CA ARG A 187 -8.68 11.37 6.37
C ARG A 187 -8.47 10.85 7.79
N VAL A 188 -7.96 9.64 7.89
CA VAL A 188 -7.87 8.90 9.15
C VAL A 188 -6.40 8.60 9.47
N PRO A 189 -5.91 8.89 10.67
CA PRO A 189 -4.59 8.47 11.11
C PRO A 189 -4.44 6.94 11.03
N SER A 190 -3.32 6.45 10.49
CA SER A 190 -3.14 5.01 10.24
C SER A 190 -3.18 4.17 11.52
N THR A 191 -2.85 4.75 12.68
CA THR A 191 -2.84 4.06 13.98
C THR A 191 -4.23 3.71 14.52
N VAL A 192 -5.30 4.31 13.99
CA VAL A 192 -6.68 4.00 14.41
C VAL A 192 -7.42 3.11 13.40
N LEU A 193 -6.71 2.62 12.37
CA LEU A 193 -7.24 1.70 11.37
C LEU A 193 -6.82 0.28 11.69
N LEU A 194 -7.79 -0.63 11.66
CA LEU A 194 -7.56 -2.07 11.72
C LEU A 194 -7.84 -2.65 10.34
N GLN A 195 -6.85 -3.32 9.76
CA GLN A 195 -7.05 -4.07 8.53
C GLN A 195 -8.04 -5.22 8.79
N VAL A 196 -9.07 -5.30 7.97
CA VAL A 196 -10.07 -6.35 8.02
C VAL A 196 -9.66 -7.40 7.01
N SER A 197 -9.03 -8.47 7.50
CA SER A 197 -8.87 -9.70 6.75
C SER A 197 -10.24 -10.38 6.70
N GLU A 198 -11.04 -10.15 5.66
CA GLU A 198 -12.19 -11.02 5.48
C GLU A 198 -11.67 -12.45 5.21
N PRO A 199 -12.23 -13.50 5.84
CA PRO A 199 -12.16 -14.81 5.23
C PRO A 199 -12.78 -14.65 3.85
N PHE A 200 -12.03 -14.97 2.80
CA PHE A 200 -12.54 -14.97 1.43
C PHE A 200 -13.96 -15.56 1.44
N PRO A 201 -15.00 -14.85 0.95
CA PRO A 201 -16.25 -15.51 0.70
C PRO A 201 -15.94 -16.55 -0.39
N SER A 202 -15.81 -17.80 0.04
CA SER A 202 -16.06 -18.95 -0.82
C SER A 202 -17.51 -18.79 -1.24
N THR A 203 -17.74 -18.08 -2.34
CA THR A 203 -18.92 -18.33 -3.17
C THR A 203 -18.77 -19.76 -3.64
N ALA A 204 -19.23 -20.69 -2.81
CA ALA A 204 -19.72 -21.97 -3.26
C ALA A 204 -20.80 -21.63 -4.27
N VAL A 205 -20.44 -21.72 -5.54
CA VAL A 205 -21.40 -21.79 -6.62
C VAL A 205 -21.97 -23.19 -6.50
N GLU A 206 -23.19 -23.30 -5.95
CA GLU A 206 -24.05 -24.48 -6.15
C GLU A 206 -24.27 -24.74 -7.64
#